data_AF-U3U373-F1
#
_entry.id   AF-U3U373-F1
#
_cell.length_a   1.000
_cell.length_b   1.000
_cell.length_c   1.000
_cell.angle_alpha   90.00
_cell.angle_beta   90.00
_cell.angle_gamma   90.00
#
_symmetry.space_group_name_H-M   'P 1'
#
loop_
_entity.id
_entity.type
_entity.pdbx_description
1 polymer ?
#
loop_
_entity_poly.entity_id
_entity_poly.type
_entity_poly.pdbx_seq_one_letter_code
_entity_poly.pdbx_strand_id
1 'polypeptide(L)'
;MEVNGWWKCGDTGLIIQWARYGKDKREGTYDFPLPMKFPSAGLFCIGYVASAINFHADRQSQSAHLVDNGIVRVTVDNSLETVVLAIGF
;
A
#
# COMPACT_ATOMS: atom_id res chain seq x y z
N MET A 1 14.21 5.38 9.63
CA MET A 1 13.55 6.30 8.68
C MET A 1 12.18 5.73 8.40
N GLU A 2 11.14 6.53 8.58
CA GLU A 2 9.76 6.11 8.34
C GLU A 2 9.55 5.99 6.82
N VAL A 3 9.27 4.78 6.34
CA VAL A 3 9.09 4.48 4.90
C VAL A 3 7.70 4.90 4.40
N ASN A 4 6.76 5.12 5.32
CA ASN A 4 5.37 5.39 5.04
C ASN A 4 5.13 6.91 5.04
N GLY A 5 4.49 7.43 4.00
CA GLY A 5 4.34 8.87 3.84
C GLY A 5 3.28 9.26 2.83
N TRP A 6 3.10 10.56 2.70
CA TRP A 6 2.12 11.15 1.82
C TRP A 6 2.55 12.53 1.33
N TRP A 7 1.98 12.94 0.21
CA TRP A 7 2.06 14.29 -0.31
C TRP A 7 0.65 14.75 -0.70
N LYS A 8 0.33 16.01 -0.42
CA LYS A 8 -0.94 16.64 -0.78
C LYS A 8 -0.70 17.84 -1.68
N CYS A 9 -1.39 17.88 -2.81
CA CYS A 9 -1.47 19.06 -3.66
C CYS A 9 -2.29 20.15 -2.95
N GLY A 10 -1.69 21.33 -2.77
CA GLY A 10 -2.35 22.47 -2.13
C GLY A 10 -3.53 23.02 -2.94
N ASP A 11 -3.47 22.91 -4.26
CA ASP A 11 -4.46 23.52 -5.17
C ASP A 11 -5.70 22.62 -5.36
N THR A 12 -5.48 21.33 -5.62
CA THR A 12 -6.56 20.38 -5.95
C THR A 12 -7.03 19.57 -4.76
N GLY A 13 -6.25 19.55 -3.67
CA GLY A 13 -6.48 18.67 -2.54
C GLY A 13 -6.13 17.21 -2.81
N LEU A 14 -5.65 16.84 -4.01
CA LEU A 14 -5.23 15.47 -4.33
C LEU A 14 -4.10 15.02 -3.40
N ILE A 15 -4.20 13.80 -2.90
CA ILE A 15 -3.27 13.17 -1.98
C ILE A 15 -2.71 11.91 -2.64
N ILE A 16 -1.38 11.80 -2.66
CA ILE A 16 -0.65 10.59 -3.05
C ILE A 16 0.03 10.05 -1.80
N GLN A 17 -0.19 8.77 -1.50
CA GLN A 17 0.37 8.10 -0.33
C GLN A 17 1.18 6.88 -0.75
N TRP A 18 2.28 6.61 -0.04
CA TRP A 18 3.08 5.41 -0.21
C TRP A 18 3.34 4.74 1.13
N ALA A 19 3.38 3.41 1.13
CA ALA A 19 3.67 2.65 2.33
C ALA A 19 4.27 1.28 2.00
N ARG A 20 4.85 0.64 3.02
CA ARG A 20 5.32 -0.74 2.98
C ARG A 20 4.70 -1.52 4.14
N TYR A 21 4.00 -2.60 3.80
CA TYR A 21 3.23 -3.41 4.75
C TYR A 21 3.60 -4.88 4.68
N GLY A 22 3.23 -5.63 5.72
CA GLY A 22 3.46 -7.07 5.77
C GLY A 22 4.78 -7.47 6.43
N LYS A 23 5.47 -6.53 7.10
CA LYS A 23 6.67 -6.88 7.88
C LYS A 23 6.29 -7.94 8.92
N ASP A 24 7.07 -9.00 8.98
CA ASP A 24 6.88 -10.14 9.89
C ASP A 24 5.53 -10.86 9.73
N LYS A 25 4.83 -10.65 8.61
CA LYS A 25 3.63 -11.41 8.23
C LYS A 25 4.02 -12.58 7.34
N ARG A 26 3.25 -13.67 7.47
CA ARG A 26 3.26 -14.78 6.51
C ARG A 26 2.33 -14.48 5.35
N GLU A 27 2.25 -15.42 4.43
CA GLU A 27 1.34 -15.39 3.28
C GLU A 27 -0.11 -15.21 3.76
N GLY A 28 -0.81 -14.24 3.18
CA GLY A 28 -2.18 -13.94 3.56
C GLY A 28 -2.60 -12.52 3.21
N THR A 29 -3.82 -12.18 3.62
CA THR A 29 -4.41 -10.86 3.36
C THR A 29 -4.68 -10.15 4.67
N TYR A 30 -4.21 -8.91 4.80
CA TYR A 30 -4.27 -8.14 6.04
C TYR A 30 -4.66 -6.68 5.78
N ASP A 31 -5.32 -6.07 6.76
CA ASP A 31 -5.70 -4.67 6.72
C ASP A 31 -4.65 -3.80 7.42
N PHE A 32 -4.27 -2.70 6.78
CA PHE A 32 -3.30 -1.74 7.30
C PHE A 32 -3.82 -0.31 7.17
N PRO A 33 -3.49 0.57 8.12
CA PRO A 33 -3.86 1.99 8.03
C PRO A 33 -3.01 2.68 6.98
N LEU A 34 -3.61 3.48 6.10
CA LEU A 34 -2.90 4.45 5.27
C LEU A 34 -2.14 5.46 6.14
N PRO A 35 -1.04 6.05 5.63
CA PRO A 35 -0.31 7.13 6.32
C PRO A 35 -1.21 8.28 6.78
N MET A 36 -2.27 8.58 6.02
CA MET A 36 -3.38 9.42 6.42
C MET A 36 -4.71 8.94 5.81
N LYS A 37 -5.82 9.26 6.47
CA LYS A 37 -7.15 9.05 5.90
C LYS A 37 -7.40 10.07 4.79
N PHE A 38 -7.88 9.62 3.63
CA PHE A 38 -8.41 10.50 2.59
C PHE A 38 -9.66 11.23 3.12
N PRO A 39 -9.65 12.57 3.20
CA PRO A 39 -10.76 13.35 3.75
C PRO A 39 -12.11 13.07 3.10
N SER A 40 -12.16 12.86 1.79
CA SER A 40 -13.38 12.69 1.01
C SER A 40 -13.47 11.31 0.37
N ALA A 41 -12.50 10.92 -0.46
CA ALA A 41 -12.57 9.68 -1.22
C ALA A 41 -11.20 9.14 -1.63
N GLY A 42 -11.02 7.83 -1.50
CA GLY A 42 -9.96 7.11 -2.21
C GLY A 42 -10.37 6.81 -3.67
N LEU A 43 -9.44 7.00 -4.60
CA LEU A 43 -9.67 6.85 -6.04
C LEU A 43 -8.94 5.66 -6.64
N PHE A 44 -7.72 5.40 -6.16
CA PHE A 44 -6.85 4.38 -6.73
C PHE A 44 -5.95 3.79 -5.64
N CYS A 45 -5.66 2.51 -5.75
CA CYS A 45 -4.67 1.83 -4.93
C CYS A 45 -4.06 0.68 -5.73
N ILE A 46 -2.74 0.56 -5.64
CA ILE A 46 -1.99 -0.55 -6.20
C ILE A 46 -0.99 -1.05 -5.16
N GLY A 47 -0.82 -2.36 -5.13
CA GLY A 47 0.20 -3.04 -4.33
C GLY A 47 1.13 -3.84 -5.23
N TYR A 48 2.41 -3.91 -4.87
CA TYR A 48 3.37 -4.80 -5.51
C TYR A 48 4.44 -5.26 -4.49
N VAL A 49 5.20 -6.29 -4.83
CA VAL A 49 6.27 -6.81 -3.97
C VAL A 49 7.34 -5.75 -3.71
N ALA A 50 7.76 -5.60 -2.44
CA ALA A 50 8.74 -4.59 -2.04
C ALA A 50 10.19 -4.91 -2.47
N SER A 51 10.51 -6.18 -2.69
CA SER A 51 11.77 -6.64 -3.24
C SER A 51 11.62 -8.05 -3.84
N ALA A 52 11.56 -8.14 -5.17
CA ALA A 52 11.55 -9.43 -5.88
C ALA A 52 12.95 -9.96 -6.22
N ILE A 53 14.00 -9.20 -5.90
CA ILE A 53 15.38 -9.56 -6.25
C ILE A 53 15.71 -10.89 -5.55
N ASN A 54 16.11 -11.90 -6.34
CA ASN A 54 16.40 -13.27 -5.92
C ASN A 54 15.20 -14.14 -5.49
N PHE A 55 13.96 -13.75 -5.82
CA PHE A 55 12.74 -14.45 -5.36
C PHE A 55 11.89 -15.08 -6.47
N HIS A 56 12.47 -15.42 -7.63
CA HIS A 56 11.73 -15.92 -8.79
C HIS A 56 10.54 -15.00 -9.11
N ALA A 57 10.84 -13.83 -9.67
CA ALA A 57 9.93 -12.68 -9.77
C ALA A 57 8.54 -12.97 -10.42
N ASP A 58 8.37 -14.13 -11.04
CA ASP A 58 7.12 -14.65 -11.60
C ASP A 58 6.16 -15.28 -10.55
N ARG A 59 6.61 -15.50 -9.31
CA ARG A 59 5.80 -16.10 -8.22
C ARG A 59 5.31 -15.10 -7.17
N GLN A 60 5.27 -13.82 -7.52
CA GLN A 60 4.86 -12.75 -6.61
C GLN A 60 3.44 -12.31 -6.93
N SER A 61 2.51 -12.46 -5.98
CA SER A 61 1.08 -12.16 -6.15
C SER A 61 0.56 -11.07 -5.19
N GLN A 62 1.45 -10.22 -4.68
CA GLN A 62 1.11 -9.10 -3.84
C GLN A 62 0.16 -8.14 -4.57
N SER A 63 -0.87 -7.71 -3.85
CA SER A 63 -1.85 -6.74 -4.33
C SER A 63 -2.28 -5.85 -3.17
N ALA A 64 -2.89 -4.72 -3.49
CA ALA A 64 -3.53 -3.87 -2.51
C ALA A 64 -4.79 -3.22 -3.10
N HIS A 65 -5.81 -3.05 -2.27
CA HIS A 65 -7.00 -2.25 -2.58
C HIS A 65 -7.47 -1.46 -1.37
N LEU A 66 -8.23 -0.40 -1.63
CA LEU A 66 -8.87 0.40 -0.58
C LEU A 66 -10.08 -0.37 -0.03
N VAL A 67 -10.14 -0.52 1.29
CA VAL A 67 -11.35 -1.00 1.99
C VAL A 67 -12.24 0.19 2.34
N ASP A 68 -11.61 1.27 2.78
CA ASP A 68 -12.23 2.56 3.02
C ASP A 68 -11.21 3.70 2.80
N ASN A 69 -11.54 4.92 3.20
CA ASN A 69 -10.68 6.10 3.02
C ASN A 69 -9.38 6.07 3.85
N GLY A 70 -9.24 5.21 4.84
CA GLY A 70 -8.09 5.12 5.73
C GLY A 70 -7.46 3.73 5.81
N ILE A 71 -8.08 2.70 5.25
CA ILE A 71 -7.63 1.31 5.33
C ILE A 71 -7.36 0.74 3.94
N VAL A 72 -6.20 0.11 3.78
CA VAL A 72 -5.87 -0.73 2.64
C VAL A 72 -5.81 -2.19 3.06
N ARG A 73 -6.36 -3.06 2.22
CA ARG A 73 -6.22 -4.50 2.33
C ARG A 73 -5.12 -4.97 1.39
N VAL A 74 -4.14 -5.67 1.94
CA VAL A 74 -2.89 -6.01 1.29
C VAL A 74 -2.70 -7.52 1.31
N THR A 75 -2.37 -8.10 0.18
CA THR A 75 -1.86 -9.47 0.10
C THR A 75 -0.35 -9.46 0.32
N VAL A 76 0.10 -10.24 1.29
CA VAL A 76 1.50 -10.59 1.55
C VAL A 76 1.73 -11.97 0.97
N ASP A 77 2.83 -12.14 0.24
CA ASP A 77 3.19 -13.39 -0.43
C ASP A 77 4.70 -13.64 -0.25
N ASN A 78 5.10 -14.91 -0.16
CA ASN A 78 6.46 -15.37 0.14
C ASN A 78 7.11 -14.71 1.37
N SER A 79 6.30 -14.30 2.36
CA SER A 79 6.74 -13.54 3.53
C SER A 79 7.50 -12.24 3.19
N LEU A 80 7.26 -11.69 1.98
CA LEU A 80 7.81 -10.43 1.52
C LEU A 80 6.79 -9.32 1.70
N GLU A 81 7.27 -8.18 2.18
CA GLU A 81 6.46 -6.98 2.29
C GLU A 81 5.90 -6.53 0.94
N THR A 82 4.76 -5.85 1.00
CA THR A 82 4.08 -5.24 -0.13
C THR A 82 4.26 -3.73 -0.05
N VAL A 83 4.77 -3.12 -1.12
CA VAL A 83 4.69 -1.67 -1.31
C VAL A 83 3.33 -1.29 -1.85
N VAL A 84 2.78 -0.19 -1.35
CA VAL A 84 1.47 0.33 -1.72
C VAL A 84 1.62 1.76 -2.20
N LEU A 85 0.93 2.11 -3.28
CA LEU A 85 0.69 3.48 -3.72
C LEU A 85 -0.83 3.71 -3.77
N ALA A 86 -1.31 4.73 -3.08
CA ALA A 86 -2.73 5.09 -3.04
C ALA A 86 -2.94 6.57 -3.41
N ILE A 87 -4.05 6.86 -4.09
CA ILE A 87 -4.43 8.21 -4.52
C ILE A 87 -5.86 8.49 -4.10
N GLY A 88 -6.12 9.69 -3.61
CA GLY A 88 -7.44 10.15 -3.15
C GLY A 88 -7.45 11.65 -2.85
N PHE A 89 -8.48 12.16 -2.20
CA PHE A 89 -8.58 13.54 -1.72
C PHE A 89 -9.54 13.67 -0.53
#